data_AF-T0C5J2-F1
#
_entry.id   AF-T0C5J2-F1
#
_cell.length_a   1.000
_cell.length_b   1.000
_cell.length_c   1.000
_cell.angle_alpha   90.00
_cell.angle_beta   90.00
_cell.angle_gamma   90.00
#
_symmetry.space_group_name_H-M   'P 1'
#
loop_
_entity.id
_entity.type
_entity.pdbx_description
1 polymer ?
#
loop_
_entity_poly.entity_id
_entity_poly.type
_entity_poly.pdbx_seq_one_letter_code
_entity_poly.pdbx_strand_id
1 'polypeptide(L)' 'MNDSEKPAMLDLRRLLGIIFTFYGLLLGIYGLVTAHQPRAISFNLNLWWGILMLIVGILFLVFSIKPPRTWDPDDDEHI' A
#
# COMPACT_ATOMS: atom_id res chain seq x y z
N MET A 1 36.40 -6.67 0.90
CA MET A 1 35.57 -5.67 1.60
C MET A 1 34.30 -5.57 0.78
N ASN A 2 33.28 -6.36 1.11
CA ASN A 2 32.05 -6.40 0.31
C ASN A 2 31.19 -5.22 0.74
N ASP A 3 30.86 -4.38 -0.24
CA ASP A 3 30.14 -3.15 -0.05
C ASP A 3 28.77 -3.43 0.54
N SER A 4 28.55 -2.84 1.71
CA SER A 4 27.30 -2.63 2.42
C SER A 4 26.07 -2.64 1.51
N GLU A 5 25.29 -3.72 1.61
CA GLU A 5 23.92 -3.80 1.14
C GLU A 5 23.08 -2.77 1.91
N LYS A 6 22.98 -1.55 1.35
CA LYS A 6 22.13 -0.50 1.92
C LYS A 6 20.70 -1.03 1.93
N PRO A 7 20.06 -1.22 3.09
CA PRO A 7 18.70 -1.71 3.11
C PRO A 7 17.84 -0.65 2.43
N ALA A 8 17.29 -0.99 1.27
CA ALA A 8 16.40 -0.13 0.52
C ALA A 8 15.05 -0.02 1.26
N MET A 9 15.06 0.64 2.41
CA MET A 9 13.88 0.86 3.26
C MET A 9 12.81 1.68 2.51
N LEU A 10 13.23 2.41 1.47
CA LEU A 10 12.35 3.13 0.56
C LEU A 10 11.74 2.24 -0.53
N ASP A 11 12.46 1.22 -1.02
CA ASP A 11 11.96 0.38 -2.11
C ASP A 11 10.82 -0.53 -1.64
N LEU A 12 10.89 -1.07 -0.41
CA LEU A 12 9.84 -1.96 0.09
C LEU A 12 8.51 -1.24 0.34
N ARG A 13 8.54 -0.05 0.96
CA ARG A 13 7.32 0.73 1.24
C ARG A 13 6.61 1.15 -0.05
N ARG A 14 7.38 1.57 -1.06
CA ARG A 14 6.85 1.98 -2.36
C ARG A 14 6.32 0.79 -3.16
N LEU A 15 7.05 -0.33 -3.16
CA LEU A 15 6.64 -1.59 -3.80
C LEU A 15 5.34 -2.14 -3.19
N LEU A 16 5.27 -2.20 -1.85
CA LEU A 16 4.06 -2.66 -1.15
C LEU A 16 2.85 -1.80 -1.50
N GLY A 17 2.98 -0.48 -1.52
CA GLY A 17 1.88 0.42 -1.89
C GLY A 17 1.37 0.20 -3.33
N ILE A 18 2.28 -0.02 -4.29
CA ILE A 18 1.91 -0.30 -5.69
C ILE A 18 1.16 -1.61 -5.81
N ILE A 19 1.70 -2.69 -5.23
CA ILE A 19 1.09 -4.02 -5.30
C ILE A 19 -0.28 -4.02 -4.62
N PHE A 20 -0.41 -3.41 -3.43
CA PHE A 20 -1.70 -3.33 -2.72
C PHE A 20 -2.76 -2.54 -3.50
N THR A 21 -2.36 -1.42 -4.12
CA THR A 21 -3.26 -0.60 -4.94
C THR A 21 -3.74 -1.38 -6.16
N PHE A 22 -2.84 -2.10 -6.83
CA PHE A 22 -3.17 -2.91 -8.01
C PHE A 22 -4.13 -4.06 -7.66
N TYR A 23 -3.82 -4.82 -6.59
CA TYR A 23 -4.70 -5.89 -6.11
C TYR A 23 -6.06 -5.37 -5.65
N GLY A 24 -6.12 -4.25 -4.93
CA GLY A 24 -7.38 -3.61 -4.52
C GLY A 24 -8.24 -3.18 -5.72
N LEU A 25 -7.61 -2.64 -6.77
CA LEU A 25 -8.30 -2.28 -8.01
C LEU A 25 -8.88 -3.51 -8.71
N LEU A 26 -8.09 -4.59 -8.87
CA LEU A 26 -8.57 -5.85 -9.45
C LEU A 26 -9.76 -6.42 -8.66
N LEU A 27 -9.65 -6.46 -7.34
CA LEU A 27 -10.67 -7.05 -6.47
C LEU A 27 -11.94 -6.19 -6.43
N GLY A 28 -11.80 -4.86 -6.46
CA GLY A 28 -12.91 -3.91 -6.59
C GLY A 28 -13.68 -4.09 -7.90
N ILE A 29 -12.97 -4.18 -9.04
CA ILE A 29 -13.59 -4.43 -10.34
C ILE A 29 -14.27 -5.80 -10.37
N TYR A 30 -13.59 -6.85 -9.88
CA TYR A 30 -14.16 -8.20 -9.79
C TYR A 30 -15.42 -8.25 -8.91
N GLY A 31 -15.39 -7.57 -7.76
CA GLY A 31 -16.53 -7.42 -6.88
C GLY A 31 -17.71 -6.71 -7.56
N LEU A 32 -17.44 -5.69 -8.36
CA LEU A 32 -18.46 -4.91 -9.09
C LEU A 32 -19.10 -5.74 -10.21
N VAL A 33 -18.30 -6.48 -10.97
CA VAL A 33 -18.79 -7.41 -12.00
C VAL A 33 -19.65 -8.50 -11.37
N THR A 34 -19.22 -9.03 -10.23
CA THR A 34 -19.93 -10.12 -9.56
C THR A 34 -21.04 -9.63 -8.61
N ALA A 35 -21.30 -8.31 -8.54
CA ALA A 35 -22.43 -7.73 -7.81
C ALA A 35 -23.77 -8.06 -8.45
N HIS A 36 -23.78 -8.36 -9.75
CA HIS A 36 -24.98 -8.62 -10.54
C HIS A 36 -25.40 -10.11 -10.53
N GLN A 37 -24.63 -10.98 -9.90
CA GLN A 37 -24.99 -12.39 -9.78
C GLN A 37 -25.87 -12.62 -8.54
N PRO A 38 -26.97 -13.39 -8.65
CA PRO A 38 -27.78 -13.77 -7.51
C PRO A 38 -26.94 -14.65 -6.57
N ARG A 39 -26.44 -14.04 -5.50
CA ARG A 39 -25.60 -14.72 -4.49
C ARG A 39 -26.46 -15.12 -3.30
N ALA A 40 -26.20 -16.30 -2.77
CA ALA A 40 -26.87 -16.84 -1.57
C ALA A 40 -26.61 -16.02 -0.30
N ILE A 41 -25.62 -15.13 -0.33
CA ILE A 41 -25.31 -14.15 0.72
C ILE A 41 -25.60 -12.77 0.13
N SER A 42 -26.50 -12.03 0.78
CA SER A 42 -26.92 -10.68 0.40
C SER A 42 -25.77 -9.67 0.33
N PHE A 43 -24.67 -9.93 1.04
CA PHE A 43 -23.47 -9.12 1.00
C PHE A 43 -22.39 -9.70 0.09
N ASN A 44 -21.95 -8.88 -0.87
CA ASN A 44 -20.89 -9.23 -1.79
C ASN A 44 -19.52 -9.09 -1.09
N LEU A 45 -19.08 -10.14 -0.39
CA LEU A 45 -17.82 -10.13 0.38
C LEU A 45 -16.60 -9.71 -0.45
N ASN A 46 -16.48 -10.18 -1.70
CA ASN A 46 -15.39 -9.77 -2.59
C ASN A 46 -15.42 -8.27 -2.90
N LEU A 47 -16.60 -7.66 -3.04
CA LEU A 47 -16.71 -6.21 -3.25
C LEU A 47 -16.29 -5.44 -1.99
N TRP A 48 -16.72 -5.88 -0.82
CA TRP A 48 -16.35 -5.27 0.47
C TRP A 48 -14.85 -5.37 0.74
N TRP A 49 -14.26 -6.56 0.55
CA TRP A 49 -12.81 -6.75 0.69
C TRP A 49 -12.02 -6.00 -0.39
N GLY A 50 -12.55 -5.89 -1.61
CA GLY A 50 -11.94 -5.09 -2.67
C GLY A 50 -11.93 -3.60 -2.35
N ILE A 51 -13.03 -3.06 -1.84
CA ILE A 51 -13.11 -1.66 -1.37
C ILE A 51 -12.14 -1.44 -0.20
N LEU A 52 -12.10 -2.33 0.78
CA LEU A 52 -11.18 -2.24 1.90
C LEU A 52 -9.71 -2.21 1.43
N MET A 53 -9.33 -3.12 0.53
CA MET A 53 -7.97 -3.15 -0.04
C MET A 53 -7.64 -1.91 -0.87
N LEU A 54 -8.61 -1.37 -1.62
CA LEU A 54 -8.43 -0.13 -2.38
C LEU A 54 -8.17 1.07 -1.46
N ILE A 55 -8.94 1.20 -0.38
CA ILE A 55 -8.75 2.26 0.63
C ILE A 55 -7.37 2.14 1.28
N VAL A 56 -6.98 0.94 1.70
CA VAL A 56 -5.68 0.67 2.33
C VAL A 56 -4.52 0.96 1.37
N GLY A 57 -4.63 0.54 0.10
CA GLY A 57 -3.63 0.81 -0.93
C GLY A 57 -3.42 2.30 -1.21
N ILE A 58 -4.52 3.05 -1.34
CA ILE A 58 -4.47 4.52 -1.49
C ILE A 58 -3.84 5.17 -0.26
N LEU A 59 -4.20 4.73 0.95
CA LEU A 59 -3.60 5.24 2.19
C LEU A 59 -2.08 5.03 2.18
N PHE A 60 -1.62 3.85 1.77
CA PHE A 60 -0.20 3.51 1.69
C PHE A 60 0.54 4.34 0.64
N LEU A 61 -0.08 4.57 -0.52
CA LEU A 61 0.47 5.41 -1.58
C LEU A 61 0.63 6.86 -1.10
N VAL A 62 -0.38 7.41 -0.44
CA VAL A 62 -0.34 8.75 0.16
C VAL A 62 0.71 8.84 1.26
N PHE A 63 0.86 7.80 2.09
CA PHE A 63 1.85 7.77 3.16
C PHE A 63 3.29 7.64 2.64
N SER A 64 3.48 6.99 1.49
CA SER A 64 4.77 6.84 0.82
C SER A 64 5.34 8.17 0.31
N ILE A 65 4.50 9.18 0.09
CA ILE A 65 4.92 10.51 -0.39
C ILE A 65 5.64 11.31 0.72
N LYS A 66 5.50 10.94 2.01
CA LYS A 66 6.17 11.65 3.10
C LYS A 66 7.68 11.36 3.09
N PRO A 67 8.55 12.39 2.94
CA PRO A 67 9.99 12.18 3.00
C PRO A 67 10.36 11.65 4.38
N PRO A 68 11.22 10.62 4.49
CA PRO A 68 11.75 10.20 5.78
C PRO A 68 12.51 11.39 6.38
N ARG A 69 12.32 11.63 7.68
CA ARG A 69 13.22 12.51 8.44
C ARG A 69 14.62 11.99 8.22
N THR A 70 15.42 12.75 7.49
CA THR A 70 16.86 12.52 7.42
C THR A 70 17.36 12.80 8.83
N TRP A 71 17.93 11.78 9.46
CA TRP A 71 18.77 12.01 10.63
C TRP A 71 19.93 12.85 10.13
N ASP A 72 20.04 14.08 10.63
CA ASP A 72 21.15 14.97 10.37
C ASP A 72 22.18 14.76 11.50
N PRO A 73 23.33 14.11 11.24
CA PRO A 73 24.36 13.89 12.25
C PRO A 73 24.90 15.18 12.87
N ASP A 74 24.73 16.32 12.18
CA ASP A 74 25.37 17.58 12.53
C ASP A 74 24.51 18.42 13.53
N ASP A 75 23.27 18.00 13.82
CA ASP A 75 22.39 18.64 14.82
C ASP A 75 22.90 18.47 16.26
N ASP A 76 23.74 17.45 16.50
CA ASP A 76 24.26 17.08 17.83
C ASP A 76 25.63 17.71 18.14
N GLU A 77 26.28 18.40 17.18
CA GLU A 77 27.63 18.98 17.34
C GLU A 77 27.61 20.44 17.86
N HIS A 78 26.42 21.02 18.07
CA HIS A 78 26.21 22.41 18.50
C HIS A 78 25.80 22.60 19.98
N ILE A 79 25.95 21.57 20.84
CA ILE A 79 25.64 21.66 22.29
C ILE A 79 26.90 21.64 23.16
#